data_AF-A0A8A2UBA2-F1
#
_entry.id   AF-A0A8A2UBA2-F1
#
_cell.length_a   1.000
_cell.length_b   1.000
_cell.length_c   1.000
_cell.angle_alpha   90.00
_cell.angle_beta   90.00
_cell.angle_gamma   90.00
#
_symmetry.space_group_name_H-M   'P 1'
#
loop_
_entity.id
_entity.type
_entity.pdbx_description
1 polymer ?
#
loop_
_entity_poly.entity_id
_entity_poly.type
_entity_poly.pdbx_seq_one_letter_code
_entity_poly.pdbx_strand_id
1 'polypeptide(L)'
;MIDQRHFEVIATPEGWIWEFYDGDVPLAVAPAPYETSQDARNAVDAVRDAVAEVQQLDAFEFTVDPTDHARSRIHIRGEERSGIFEWALEQGEETLAVPSYTYTTRDSVVDAARRFRELAVGAMSVYLTGAKDESVSYEPFSVGRGTLRNRLWSLLTRGRRHRTFIEDTDIRIVVSGIRGKSSTVKRLDDVFNRRGYDVLTKITGNQPALIRNGDVIPIDRPGPYTTLYENINVLREFSPILESYTPENVAIFENQGITEYTTRLFNQRFVKPHVVVIANIRQDHQDTLGKSRRDIARAFARTIPPGTDVVSGELHPVLHEYLSAEITRAGGTLTQVTIPDDQRGRIGAETVYAVNDVLRLLDLEPVPEEQLNGYLDAIQPEWVRLPGGQVFNGAEINDIESTEAIRRSLAGENYVLPFVYLRADRRSRTASFADYLNTLADRDLIQRARAGGAFTDVFAANVDVPVTTHDRDENAGSVLDEMLAGEYPVMLMGNTVDAFMRDMDAEISERAQQVAIGDAD
;
A
#
# COMPACT_ATOMS: atom_id res chain seq x y z
N MET A 1 -3.48 1.75 -2.07
CA MET A 1 -3.64 0.37 -1.65
C MET A 1 -3.14 0.28 -0.24
N ILE A 2 -4.05 0.07 0.69
CA ILE A 2 -3.72 -0.76 1.84
C ILE A 2 -3.13 -2.04 1.25
N ASP A 3 -1.94 -2.41 1.71
CA ASP A 3 -1.22 -3.55 1.14
C ASP A 3 -2.10 -4.80 1.34
N GLN A 4 -2.30 -5.60 0.29
CA GLN A 4 -3.31 -6.67 0.32
C GLN A 4 -3.11 -7.63 1.50
N ARG A 5 -1.88 -7.82 1.97
CA ARG A 5 -1.58 -8.52 3.23
C ARG A 5 -0.64 -7.69 4.07
N HIS A 6 -1.03 -7.46 5.31
CA HIS A 6 -0.29 -6.58 6.19
C HIS A 6 -0.61 -6.82 7.66
N PHE A 7 0.31 -6.39 8.51
CA PHE A 7 0.07 -6.22 9.94
C PHE A 7 -0.38 -4.78 10.20
N GLU A 8 -1.48 -4.55 10.88
CA GLU A 8 -1.83 -3.24 11.42
C GLU A 8 -1.41 -3.16 12.88
N VAL A 9 -0.63 -2.14 13.25
CA VAL A 9 -0.32 -1.84 14.65
C VAL A 9 -1.24 -0.72 15.12
N ILE A 10 -2.11 -1.03 16.10
CA ILE A 10 -3.26 -0.21 16.51
C ILE A 10 -3.15 0.08 18.00
N ALA A 11 -3.41 1.31 18.44
CA ALA A 11 -3.59 1.56 19.88
C ALA A 11 -5.06 1.41 20.29
N THR A 12 -5.20 0.89 21.50
CA THR A 12 -6.43 0.57 22.22
C THR A 12 -6.35 1.21 23.62
N PRO A 13 -7.48 1.32 24.35
CA PRO A 13 -7.46 1.77 25.74
C PRO A 13 -6.54 0.95 26.65
N GLU A 14 -6.33 -0.33 26.34
CA GLU A 14 -5.53 -1.28 27.11
C GLU A 14 -4.04 -1.30 26.73
N GLY A 15 -3.65 -0.61 25.65
CA GLY A 15 -2.28 -0.61 25.11
C GLY A 15 -2.26 -0.71 23.59
N TRP A 16 -1.17 -1.22 23.03
CA TRP A 16 -1.00 -1.43 21.59
C TRP A 16 -1.23 -2.89 21.23
N ILE A 17 -2.00 -3.16 20.19
CA ILE A 17 -2.14 -4.49 19.61
C ILE A 17 -1.64 -4.48 18.17
N TRP A 18 -1.36 -5.65 17.63
CA TRP A 18 -1.24 -5.83 16.19
C TRP A 18 -2.33 -6.80 15.71
N GLU A 19 -2.83 -6.56 14.50
CA GLU A 19 -3.75 -7.43 13.77
C GLU A 19 -3.14 -7.74 12.39
N PHE A 20 -3.32 -8.95 11.88
CA PHE A 20 -2.87 -9.36 10.56
C PHE A 20 -4.06 -9.53 9.62
N TYR A 21 -3.98 -8.94 8.43
CA TYR A 21 -5.04 -8.90 7.43
C TYR A 21 -4.66 -9.60 6.14
N ASP A 22 -5.66 -10.22 5.51
CA ASP A 22 -5.67 -10.61 4.09
C ASP A 22 -6.88 -10.00 3.39
N GLY A 23 -6.63 -9.00 2.54
CA GLY A 23 -7.63 -8.03 2.12
C GLY A 23 -8.14 -7.24 3.33
N ASP A 24 -9.46 -7.21 3.49
CA ASP A 24 -10.12 -6.60 4.65
C ASP A 24 -10.47 -7.63 5.73
N VAL A 25 -10.07 -8.89 5.54
CA VAL A 25 -10.37 -9.97 6.48
C VAL A 25 -9.24 -10.05 7.51
N PRO A 26 -9.51 -9.78 8.80
CA PRO A 26 -8.53 -10.00 9.85
C PRO A 26 -8.37 -11.51 10.05
N LEU A 27 -7.15 -12.03 10.00
CA LEU A 27 -6.85 -13.45 10.15
C LEU A 27 -6.19 -13.78 11.48
N ALA A 28 -5.37 -12.87 12.02
CA ALA A 28 -4.69 -13.08 13.29
C ALA A 28 -4.59 -11.79 14.10
N VAL A 29 -4.41 -11.93 15.41
CA VAL A 29 -4.23 -10.83 16.34
C VAL A 29 -3.22 -11.21 17.44
N ALA A 30 -2.62 -10.19 18.05
CA ALA A 30 -1.79 -10.37 19.23
C ALA A 30 -2.60 -10.99 20.39
N PRO A 31 -2.02 -11.93 21.15
CA PRO A 31 -2.70 -12.57 22.28
C PRO A 31 -2.91 -11.64 23.48
N ALA A 32 -2.14 -10.55 23.57
CA ALA A 32 -2.24 -9.54 24.62
C ALA A 32 -1.77 -8.17 24.09
N PRO A 33 -2.24 -7.05 24.70
CA PRO A 33 -1.76 -5.72 24.38
C PRO A 33 -0.34 -5.48 24.92
N TYR A 34 0.40 -4.64 24.21
CA TYR A 34 1.75 -4.17 24.50
C TYR A 34 1.73 -2.74 25.07
N GLU A 35 2.75 -2.35 25.84
CA GLU A 35 2.81 -1.00 26.42
C GLU A 35 3.08 0.08 25.36
N THR A 36 3.88 -0.24 24.34
CA THR A 36 4.29 0.72 23.31
C THR A 36 4.05 0.19 21.90
N SER A 37 3.94 1.12 20.93
CA SER A 37 3.90 0.81 19.50
C SER A 37 5.16 0.09 19.03
N GLN A 38 6.30 0.32 19.67
CA GLN A 38 7.56 -0.34 19.36
C GLN A 38 7.52 -1.82 19.76
N ASP A 39 7.03 -2.13 20.96
CA ASP A 39 6.93 -3.51 21.46
C ASP A 39 5.99 -4.34 20.59
N ALA A 40 4.85 -3.78 20.18
CA ALA A 40 3.93 -4.44 19.26
C ALA A 40 4.59 -4.79 17.91
N ARG A 41 5.53 -3.98 17.42
CA ARG A 41 6.27 -4.28 16.17
C ARG A 41 7.33 -5.34 16.35
N ASN A 42 8.08 -5.25 17.45
CA ASN A 42 9.06 -6.27 17.79
C ASN A 42 8.37 -7.64 17.89
N ALA A 43 7.13 -7.67 18.38
CA ALA A 43 6.30 -8.87 18.35
C ALA A 43 5.87 -9.31 16.94
N VAL A 44 5.52 -8.38 16.04
CA VAL A 44 5.28 -8.71 14.62
C VAL A 44 6.53 -9.34 13.98
N ASP A 45 7.73 -8.82 14.26
CA ASP A 45 8.97 -9.40 13.75
C ASP A 45 9.21 -10.81 14.34
N ALA A 46 8.95 -11.02 15.64
CA ALA A 46 9.00 -12.34 16.25
C ALA A 46 8.00 -13.32 15.63
N VAL A 47 6.79 -12.86 15.29
CA VAL A 47 5.79 -13.65 14.55
C VAL A 47 6.30 -14.03 13.17
N ARG A 48 6.86 -13.09 12.40
CA ARG A 48 7.42 -13.37 11.07
C ARG A 48 8.53 -14.40 11.13
N ASP A 49 9.46 -14.25 12.08
CA ASP A 49 10.58 -15.16 12.28
C ASP A 49 10.06 -16.55 12.69
N ALA A 50 9.11 -16.62 13.63
CA ALA A 50 8.50 -17.88 14.05
C ALA A 50 7.75 -18.58 12.90
N VAL A 51 6.99 -17.84 12.08
CA VAL A 51 6.29 -18.40 10.93
C VAL A 51 7.27 -18.95 9.89
N ALA A 52 8.40 -18.27 9.65
CA ALA A 52 9.43 -18.72 8.73
C ALA A 52 10.06 -20.07 9.15
N GLU A 53 10.02 -20.43 10.44
CA GLU A 53 10.49 -21.71 10.96
C GLU A 53 9.46 -22.86 10.79
N VAL A 54 8.17 -22.56 10.63
CA VAL A 54 7.09 -23.56 10.60
C VAL A 54 7.10 -24.35 9.28
N GLN A 55 7.56 -25.60 9.33
CA GLN A 55 7.63 -26.47 8.14
C GLN A 55 6.28 -27.09 7.75
N GLN A 56 5.42 -27.45 8.72
CA GLN A 56 4.11 -28.08 8.49
C GLN A 56 3.10 -27.61 9.55
N LEU A 57 1.79 -27.65 9.24
CA LEU A 57 0.73 -27.44 10.23
C LEU A 57 0.57 -28.71 11.08
N ASP A 58 0.51 -28.58 12.40
CA ASP A 58 0.35 -29.75 13.28
C ASP A 58 -1.03 -30.39 13.08
N ALA A 59 -1.05 -31.73 13.03
CA ALA A 59 -2.29 -32.49 12.92
C ALA A 59 -3.16 -32.29 14.16
N PHE A 60 -4.47 -32.11 13.95
CA PHE A 60 -5.49 -32.11 15.01
C PHE A 60 -5.36 -33.37 15.90
N GLU A 61 -5.45 -33.16 17.21
CA GLU A 61 -5.54 -34.11 18.33
C GLU A 61 -4.27 -34.46 19.14
N PHE A 62 -4.39 -34.20 20.45
CA PHE A 62 -3.96 -35.01 21.60
C PHE A 62 -2.72 -35.90 21.43
N THR A 63 -1.56 -35.32 21.18
CA THR A 63 -0.30 -35.95 21.61
C THR A 63 0.73 -34.87 21.97
N VAL A 64 0.93 -34.72 23.28
CA VAL A 64 2.13 -34.07 23.82
C VAL A 64 3.22 -35.14 23.80
N ASP A 65 4.24 -34.97 22.96
CA ASP A 65 5.57 -35.52 23.27
C ASP A 65 6.51 -34.33 23.55
N PRO A 66 6.87 -34.08 24.82
CA PRO A 66 7.50 -32.84 25.26
C PRO A 66 9.03 -32.89 25.08
N THR A 67 9.51 -33.12 23.85
CA THR A 67 10.95 -33.20 23.60
C THR A 67 11.52 -32.24 22.55
N ASP A 68 10.73 -31.35 21.95
CA ASP A 68 11.25 -30.37 20.97
C ASP A 68 10.98 -28.92 21.41
N HIS A 69 11.60 -28.50 22.52
CA HIS A 69 11.47 -27.17 23.13
C HIS A 69 12.13 -26.02 22.32
N ALA A 70 12.23 -26.13 20.99
CA ALA A 70 12.91 -25.11 20.17
C ALA A 70 12.38 -24.94 18.74
N ARG A 71 11.14 -25.35 18.43
CA ARG A 71 10.55 -25.10 17.11
C ARG A 71 9.21 -24.39 17.21
N SER A 72 9.07 -23.31 16.46
CA SER A 72 7.81 -22.62 16.25
C SER A 72 6.81 -23.56 15.55
N ARG A 73 5.54 -23.54 15.98
CA ARG A 73 4.48 -24.39 15.42
C ARG A 73 3.14 -23.68 15.37
N ILE A 74 2.30 -24.04 14.39
CA ILE A 74 0.89 -23.64 14.36
C ILE A 74 0.04 -24.82 14.79
N HIS A 75 -0.64 -24.67 15.92
CA HIS A 75 -1.46 -25.71 16.53
C HIS A 75 -2.94 -25.39 16.36
N ILE A 76 -3.73 -26.36 15.87
CA ILE A 76 -5.17 -26.19 15.64
C ILE A 76 -5.96 -26.95 16.71
N ARG A 77 -6.92 -26.27 17.35
CA ARG A 77 -7.79 -26.78 18.42
C ARG A 77 -9.25 -26.67 17.97
N GLY A 78 -10.09 -27.58 18.42
CA GLY A 78 -11.53 -27.48 18.20
C GLY A 78 -12.28 -28.72 18.66
N GLU A 79 -13.57 -28.58 18.88
CA GLU A 79 -14.45 -29.69 19.28
C GLU A 79 -15.62 -29.81 18.31
N GLU A 80 -15.75 -30.95 17.63
CA GLU A 80 -16.80 -31.18 16.62
C GLU A 80 -18.22 -30.98 17.16
N ARG A 81 -18.43 -31.14 18.47
CA ARG A 81 -19.74 -30.96 19.12
C ARG A 81 -20.12 -29.51 19.34
N SER A 82 -19.16 -28.63 19.59
CA SER A 82 -19.40 -27.20 19.74
C SER A 82 -19.40 -26.48 18.40
N GLY A 83 -18.79 -27.09 17.37
CA GLY A 83 -18.61 -26.46 16.06
C GLY A 83 -17.69 -25.24 16.14
N ILE A 84 -16.80 -25.19 17.14
CA ILE A 84 -15.86 -24.08 17.34
C ILE A 84 -14.45 -24.60 17.13
N PHE A 85 -13.72 -23.96 16.22
CA PHE A 85 -12.34 -24.26 15.89
C PHE A 85 -11.47 -23.00 15.93
N GLU A 86 -10.23 -23.14 16.40
CA GLU A 86 -9.24 -22.07 16.59
C GLU A 86 -7.83 -22.57 16.27
N TRP A 87 -6.90 -21.69 15.94
CA TRP A 87 -5.48 -22.02 15.81
C TRP A 87 -4.62 -21.14 16.74
N ALA A 88 -3.36 -21.49 16.97
CA ALA A 88 -2.42 -20.64 17.67
C ALA A 88 -1.00 -20.84 17.11
N LEU A 89 -0.26 -19.75 16.90
CA LEU A 89 1.18 -19.80 16.66
C LEU A 89 1.87 -19.81 18.03
N GLU A 90 2.63 -20.86 18.30
CA GLU A 90 3.34 -21.07 19.56
C GLU A 90 4.85 -21.18 19.30
N GLN A 91 5.66 -20.54 20.15
CA GLN A 91 7.12 -20.73 20.22
C GLN A 91 7.49 -21.11 21.65
N GLY A 92 7.82 -22.39 21.86
CA GLY A 92 8.01 -22.93 23.21
C GLY A 92 6.70 -22.92 24.01
N GLU A 93 6.67 -22.22 25.14
CA GLU A 93 5.44 -22.03 25.96
C GLU A 93 4.72 -20.71 25.63
N GLU A 94 5.32 -19.84 24.80
CA GLU A 94 4.77 -18.55 24.46
C GLU A 94 3.82 -18.67 23.27
N THR A 95 2.62 -18.09 23.40
CA THR A 95 1.71 -17.89 22.27
C THR A 95 2.05 -16.57 21.62
N LEU A 96 2.34 -16.59 20.32
CA LEU A 96 2.70 -15.41 19.55
C LEU A 96 1.52 -14.84 18.78
N ALA A 97 0.63 -15.68 18.24
CA ALA A 97 -0.53 -15.25 17.46
C ALA A 97 -1.75 -16.16 17.69
N VAL A 98 -2.94 -15.56 17.66
CA VAL A 98 -4.24 -16.24 17.73
C VAL A 98 -5.16 -15.73 16.62
N PRO A 99 -6.21 -16.47 16.21
CA PRO A 99 -7.15 -16.01 15.20
C PRO A 99 -7.95 -14.82 15.69
N SER A 100 -8.35 -13.96 14.76
CA SER A 100 -9.19 -12.79 15.06
C SER A 100 -10.65 -13.15 15.38
N TYR A 101 -11.08 -14.38 15.07
CA TYR A 101 -12.41 -14.90 15.36
C TYR A 101 -12.40 -16.43 15.42
N THR A 102 -13.49 -17.00 15.92
CA THR A 102 -13.72 -18.45 15.95
C THR A 102 -14.24 -18.94 14.59
N TYR A 103 -13.76 -20.10 14.14
CA TYR A 103 -14.21 -20.74 12.90
C TYR A 103 -15.27 -21.80 13.19
N THR A 104 -16.26 -21.92 12.31
CA THR A 104 -17.37 -22.88 12.47
C THR A 104 -17.10 -24.24 11.83
N THR A 105 -16.08 -24.34 10.99
CA THR A 105 -15.70 -25.58 10.30
C THR A 105 -14.21 -25.88 10.43
N ARG A 106 -13.87 -27.16 10.36
CA ARG A 106 -12.47 -27.62 10.37
C ARG A 106 -11.71 -27.13 9.15
N ASP A 107 -12.35 -27.12 7.98
CA ASP A 107 -11.69 -26.71 6.74
C ASP A 107 -11.37 -25.22 6.75
N SER A 108 -12.29 -24.37 7.24
CA SER A 108 -12.06 -22.92 7.32
C SER A 108 -10.92 -22.55 8.27
N VAL A 109 -10.80 -23.18 9.44
CA VAL A 109 -9.66 -22.92 10.35
C VAL A 109 -8.33 -23.38 9.78
N VAL A 110 -8.29 -24.51 9.07
CA VAL A 110 -7.06 -25.05 8.45
C VAL A 110 -6.61 -24.13 7.31
N ASP A 111 -7.55 -23.68 6.49
CA ASP A 111 -7.26 -22.76 5.40
C ASP A 111 -6.80 -21.40 5.93
N ALA A 112 -7.40 -20.88 7.01
CA ALA A 112 -6.95 -19.65 7.65
C ALA A 112 -5.53 -19.78 8.23
N ALA A 113 -5.23 -20.85 8.96
CA ALA A 113 -3.90 -21.12 9.49
C ALA A 113 -2.85 -21.25 8.38
N ARG A 114 -3.20 -21.91 7.26
CA ARG A 114 -2.35 -22.03 6.08
C ARG A 114 -2.09 -20.66 5.44
N ARG A 115 -3.13 -19.86 5.23
CA ARG A 115 -3.02 -18.49 4.67
C ARG A 115 -2.14 -17.61 5.54
N PHE A 116 -2.34 -17.63 6.86
CA PHE A 116 -1.49 -16.88 7.80
C PHE A 116 -0.02 -17.28 7.65
N ARG A 117 0.28 -18.58 7.66
CA ARG A 117 1.66 -19.09 7.50
C ARG A 117 2.31 -18.64 6.18
N GLU A 118 1.57 -18.70 5.08
CA GLU A 118 2.09 -18.41 3.74
C GLU A 118 2.31 -16.90 3.53
N LEU A 119 1.52 -16.06 4.18
CA LEU A 119 1.46 -14.63 3.87
C LEU A 119 2.16 -13.75 4.91
N ALA A 120 2.22 -14.17 6.18
CA ALA A 120 2.72 -13.34 7.28
C ALA A 120 4.20 -12.93 7.11
N VAL A 121 5.07 -13.81 6.62
CA VAL A 121 6.52 -13.54 6.48
C VAL A 121 6.79 -12.32 5.58
N GLY A 122 6.05 -12.21 4.47
CA GLY A 122 6.21 -11.15 3.47
C GLY A 122 5.27 -9.96 3.65
N ALA A 123 4.36 -10.00 4.62
CA ALA A 123 3.40 -8.95 4.83
C ALA A 123 4.04 -7.74 5.51
N MET A 124 3.78 -6.53 5.02
CA MET A 124 4.35 -5.31 5.61
C MET A 124 3.64 -4.90 6.90
N SER A 125 4.35 -4.19 7.77
CA SER A 125 3.74 -3.52 8.92
C SER A 125 3.15 -2.19 8.44
N VAL A 126 1.82 -2.07 8.48
CA VAL A 126 1.05 -0.86 8.21
C VAL A 126 0.73 -0.18 9.53
N TYR A 127 0.89 1.13 9.49
CA TYR A 127 0.85 1.98 10.67
C TYR A 127 -0.48 2.73 10.69
N LEU A 128 -1.40 2.33 11.57
CA LEU A 128 -2.67 3.04 11.74
C LEU A 128 -2.80 3.56 13.18
N THR A 129 -2.78 4.88 13.30
CA THR A 129 -3.17 5.56 14.54
C THR A 129 -4.69 5.70 14.59
N GLY A 130 -5.34 4.92 15.47
CA GLY A 130 -6.67 5.23 16.00
C GLY A 130 -7.86 5.13 15.03
N ALA A 131 -7.82 4.24 14.02
CA ALA A 131 -8.90 4.14 13.03
C ALA A 131 -10.17 3.41 13.53
N LYS A 132 -10.08 2.57 14.58
CA LYS A 132 -11.21 1.75 15.05
C LYS A 132 -11.84 2.20 16.37
N ASP A 133 -11.12 2.94 17.21
CA ASP A 133 -11.63 3.39 18.51
C ASP A 133 -11.56 4.92 18.63
N GLU A 134 -12.73 5.56 18.49
CA GLU A 134 -12.90 7.01 18.63
C GLU A 134 -12.56 7.52 20.04
N SER A 135 -12.44 6.63 21.04
CA SER A 135 -12.10 6.98 22.41
C SER A 135 -10.60 7.20 22.63
N VAL A 136 -9.75 6.70 21.72
CA VAL A 136 -8.30 6.86 21.79
C VAL A 136 -7.91 8.22 21.20
N SER A 137 -7.86 9.26 22.04
CA SER A 137 -7.38 10.58 21.64
C SER A 137 -5.85 10.64 21.69
N TYR A 138 -5.23 10.84 20.55
CA TYR A 138 -3.83 11.29 20.48
C TYR A 138 -3.80 12.82 20.63
N GLU A 139 -2.65 13.38 21.01
CA GLU A 139 -2.37 14.80 20.79
C GLU A 139 -1.79 14.95 19.37
N PRO A 140 -2.61 15.13 18.31
CA PRO A 140 -2.08 15.31 16.97
C PRO A 140 -1.28 16.62 16.90
N PHE A 141 -0.23 16.61 16.08
CA PHE A 141 0.44 17.86 15.75
C PHE A 141 -0.43 18.65 14.77
N SER A 142 -1.11 19.70 15.23
CA SER A 142 -1.91 20.56 14.36
C SER A 142 -1.03 21.45 13.49
N VAL A 143 -1.05 21.21 12.18
CA VAL A 143 -0.50 22.12 11.19
C VAL A 143 -1.45 23.32 11.04
N GLY A 144 -0.98 24.55 11.27
CA GLY A 144 -1.73 25.77 10.96
C GLY A 144 -2.32 26.59 12.13
N ARG A 145 -2.12 26.22 13.42
CA ARG A 145 -2.59 27.01 14.58
C ARG A 145 -1.50 27.40 15.60
N GLY A 146 -0.31 27.77 15.14
CA GLY A 146 0.69 28.43 16.00
C GLY A 146 0.29 29.89 16.32
N THR A 147 0.41 30.32 17.58
CA THR A 147 0.30 31.75 17.95
C THR A 147 1.30 32.59 17.16
N LEU A 148 0.94 33.85 16.83
CA LEU A 148 1.76 34.79 16.04
C LEU A 148 3.25 34.84 16.47
N ARG A 149 3.49 34.73 17.77
CA ARG A 149 4.84 34.75 18.38
C ARG A 149 5.66 33.50 18.05
N ASN A 150 5.07 32.30 18.09
CA ASN A 150 5.73 31.06 17.69
C ASN A 150 6.00 31.00 16.18
N ARG A 151 5.08 31.56 15.38
CA ARG A 151 5.30 31.72 13.92
C ARG A 151 6.51 32.61 13.63
N LEU A 152 6.63 33.76 14.31
CA LEU A 152 7.77 34.69 14.18
C LEU A 152 9.12 34.08 14.61
N TRP A 153 9.17 33.36 15.74
CA TRP A 153 10.40 32.70 16.20
C TRP A 153 10.82 31.52 15.32
N SER A 154 9.85 30.74 14.83
CA SER A 154 10.13 29.67 13.87
C SER A 154 10.73 30.24 12.58
N LEU A 155 10.24 31.38 12.08
CA LEU A 155 10.79 32.01 10.86
C LEU A 155 12.27 32.42 10.99
N LEU A 156 12.73 32.81 12.18
CA LEU A 156 14.12 33.22 12.42
C LEU A 156 15.10 32.05 12.63
N THR A 157 14.62 30.91 13.11
CA THR A 157 15.46 29.72 13.41
C THR A 157 15.39 28.63 12.33
N ARG A 158 14.34 28.65 11.49
CA ARG A 158 14.10 27.72 10.37
C ARG A 158 15.32 27.51 9.47
N GLY A 159 16.00 28.58 9.05
CA GLY A 159 17.13 28.46 8.13
C GLY A 159 18.35 27.73 8.71
N ARG A 160 18.49 27.73 10.05
CA ARG A 160 19.56 27.00 10.76
C ARG A 160 19.14 25.56 11.03
N ARG A 161 17.92 25.32 11.52
CA ARG A 161 17.44 23.97 11.83
C ARG A 161 17.20 23.11 10.59
N HIS A 162 16.68 23.68 9.51
CA HIS A 162 16.60 22.99 8.22
C HIS A 162 17.98 22.59 7.70
N ARG A 163 18.98 23.43 7.97
CA ARG A 163 20.36 23.13 7.63
C ARG A 163 20.89 21.98 8.50
N THR A 164 20.62 22.01 9.81
CA THR A 164 20.89 20.90 10.73
C THR A 164 20.28 19.60 10.22
N PHE A 165 19.00 19.57 9.83
CA PHE A 165 18.39 18.38 9.22
C PHE A 165 19.15 17.87 7.97
N ILE A 166 19.60 18.78 7.09
CA ILE A 166 20.37 18.38 5.90
C ILE A 166 21.79 17.92 6.28
N GLU A 167 22.43 18.56 7.25
CA GLU A 167 23.81 18.31 7.64
C GLU A 167 23.94 17.06 8.53
N ASP A 168 22.96 16.78 9.37
CA ASP A 168 23.00 15.73 10.40
C ASP A 168 22.34 14.42 9.93
N THR A 169 21.56 14.43 8.84
CA THR A 169 20.98 13.19 8.29
C THR A 169 21.86 12.61 7.19
N ASP A 170 22.49 11.48 7.48
CA ASP A 170 23.45 10.79 6.60
C ASP A 170 22.83 10.34 5.26
N ILE A 171 21.61 9.81 5.29
CA ILE A 171 20.94 9.22 4.13
C ILE A 171 19.58 9.88 3.94
N ARG A 172 19.36 10.51 2.79
CA ARG A 172 18.07 11.12 2.45
C ARG A 172 17.55 10.52 1.16
N ILE A 173 16.44 9.79 1.25
CA ILE A 173 15.80 9.08 0.15
C ILE A 173 14.46 9.73 -0.16
N VAL A 174 14.20 9.98 -1.45
CA VAL A 174 12.89 10.42 -1.92
C VAL A 174 12.31 9.39 -2.86
N VAL A 175 11.08 8.93 -2.60
CA VAL A 175 10.34 8.04 -3.49
C VAL A 175 9.32 8.85 -4.27
N SER A 176 9.43 8.77 -5.60
CA SER A 176 8.59 9.44 -6.59
C SER A 176 8.00 8.44 -7.59
N GLY A 177 7.04 8.87 -8.40
CA GLY A 177 6.38 8.04 -9.41
C GLY A 177 4.86 8.10 -9.33
N ILE A 178 4.18 7.29 -10.14
CA ILE A 178 2.72 7.31 -10.22
C ILE A 178 2.11 6.32 -9.23
N ARG A 179 2.49 5.04 -9.30
CA ARG A 179 2.03 3.97 -8.40
C ARG A 179 3.15 3.37 -7.56
N GLY A 180 2.80 2.75 -6.44
CA GLY A 180 3.74 2.01 -5.59
C GLY A 180 4.58 2.85 -4.62
N LYS A 181 4.52 4.18 -4.68
CA LYS A 181 5.32 5.09 -3.83
C LYS A 181 5.24 4.77 -2.33
N SER A 182 4.03 4.81 -1.75
CA SER A 182 3.85 4.56 -0.32
C SER A 182 4.33 3.18 0.08
N SER A 183 4.07 2.16 -0.75
CA SER A 183 4.54 0.79 -0.49
C SER A 183 6.08 0.68 -0.53
N THR A 184 6.75 1.36 -1.46
CA THR A 184 8.22 1.40 -1.52
C THR A 184 8.80 2.14 -0.31
N VAL A 185 8.18 3.23 0.11
CA VAL A 185 8.58 3.97 1.33
C VAL A 185 8.48 3.08 2.56
N LYS A 186 7.36 2.36 2.74
CA LYS A 186 7.18 1.42 3.85
C LYS A 186 8.21 0.28 3.82
N ARG A 187 8.53 -0.29 2.65
CA ARG A 187 9.57 -1.34 2.54
C ARG A 187 10.95 -0.84 2.92
N LEU A 188 11.34 0.34 2.44
CA LEU A 188 12.62 0.94 2.81
C LEU A 188 12.66 1.23 4.32
N ASP A 189 11.58 1.79 4.86
CA ASP A 189 11.41 2.02 6.30
C ASP A 189 11.57 0.72 7.11
N ASP A 190 10.83 -0.34 6.77
CA ASP A 190 10.91 -1.66 7.42
C ASP A 190 12.35 -2.20 7.43
N VAL A 191 13.03 -2.16 6.27
CA VAL A 191 14.40 -2.67 6.13
C VAL A 191 15.42 -1.87 6.94
N PHE A 192 15.34 -0.53 6.93
CA PHE A 192 16.26 0.29 7.71
C PHE A 192 16.00 0.15 9.22
N ASN A 193 14.73 0.14 9.66
CA ASN A 193 14.39 -0.03 11.08
C ASN A 193 14.87 -1.39 11.61
N ARG A 194 14.63 -2.49 10.88
CA ARG A 194 15.08 -3.85 11.29
C ARG A 194 16.60 -3.99 11.37
N ARG A 195 17.35 -3.12 10.69
CA ARG A 195 18.80 -3.04 10.76
C ARG A 195 19.32 -2.09 11.86
N GLY A 196 18.42 -1.55 12.68
CA GLY A 196 18.74 -0.69 13.81
C GLY A 196 19.12 0.74 13.43
N TYR A 197 18.76 1.19 12.22
CA TYR A 197 18.98 2.58 11.84
C TYR A 197 17.98 3.51 12.52
N ASP A 198 18.44 4.72 12.76
CA ASP A 198 17.60 5.84 13.19
C ASP A 198 16.87 6.43 11.97
N VAL A 199 15.59 6.08 11.79
CA VAL A 199 14.79 6.38 10.59
C VAL A 199 13.69 7.42 10.89
N LEU A 200 13.58 8.40 10.00
CA LEU A 200 12.42 9.28 9.86
C LEU A 200 11.75 9.01 8.52
N THR A 201 10.54 8.50 8.55
CA THR A 201 9.76 8.20 7.35
C THR A 201 8.55 9.12 7.27
N LYS A 202 8.26 9.61 6.08
CA LYS A 202 7.04 10.36 5.80
C LYS A 202 6.30 9.68 4.67
N ILE A 203 5.10 9.22 4.99
CA ILE A 203 4.16 8.61 4.04
C ILE A 203 3.00 9.55 3.75
N THR A 204 2.41 9.37 2.58
CA THR A 204 1.27 10.17 2.18
C THR A 204 0.20 9.36 1.48
N GLY A 205 -0.75 8.88 2.28
CA GLY A 205 -1.99 8.28 1.81
C GLY A 205 -3.21 9.09 2.26
N ASN A 206 -4.35 8.39 2.38
CA ASN A 206 -5.58 8.89 2.98
C ASN A 206 -5.33 9.40 4.42
N GLN A 207 -4.38 8.78 5.12
CA GLN A 207 -3.86 9.23 6.41
C GLN A 207 -2.38 9.59 6.26
N PRO A 208 -2.03 10.88 6.13
CA PRO A 208 -0.63 11.31 6.15
C PRO A 208 -0.04 11.10 7.54
N ALA A 209 1.10 10.43 7.61
CA ALA A 209 1.80 10.19 8.86
C ALA A 209 3.29 10.45 8.71
N LEU A 210 3.88 10.87 9.82
CA LEU A 210 5.32 10.87 10.02
C LEU A 210 5.61 9.72 10.97
N ILE A 211 6.62 8.93 10.66
CA ILE A 211 6.98 7.68 11.32
C ILE A 211 8.41 7.86 11.79
N ARG A 212 8.67 7.70 13.08
CA ARG A 212 10.01 7.90 13.66
C ARG A 212 10.44 6.67 14.41
N ASN A 213 11.44 5.95 13.90
CA ASN A 213 11.82 4.61 14.40
C ASN A 213 10.59 3.72 14.60
N GLY A 214 9.69 3.81 13.64
CA GLY A 214 8.39 3.20 13.74
C GLY A 214 7.28 4.03 14.41
N ASP A 215 7.53 4.81 15.45
CA ASP A 215 6.45 5.53 16.14
C ASP A 215 5.68 6.48 15.23
N VAL A 216 4.35 6.32 15.21
CA VAL A 216 3.47 7.06 14.31
C VAL A 216 3.09 8.37 14.95
N ILE A 217 3.44 9.45 14.27
CA ILE A 217 3.11 10.82 14.63
C ILE A 217 2.04 11.29 13.63
N PRO A 218 0.75 11.27 14.01
CA PRO A 218 -0.33 11.67 13.12
C PRO A 218 -0.24 13.17 12.81
N ILE A 219 -0.49 13.52 11.55
CA ILE A 219 -0.47 14.91 11.07
C ILE A 219 -1.91 15.39 10.87
N ASP A 220 -2.38 16.29 11.73
CA ASP A 220 -3.72 16.89 11.60
C ASP A 220 -3.75 18.02 10.55
N ARG A 221 -4.80 18.02 9.72
CA ARG A 221 -5.01 18.97 8.62
C ARG A 221 -6.26 19.82 8.88
N PRO A 222 -6.17 21.16 8.86
CA PRO A 222 -7.35 21.99 8.75
C PRO A 222 -7.92 21.92 7.32
N GLY A 223 -8.84 20.98 7.10
CA GLY A 223 -9.76 20.95 5.95
C GLY A 223 -9.50 19.86 4.89
N PRO A 224 -10.56 19.45 4.14
CA PRO A 224 -10.55 18.28 3.24
C PRO A 224 -9.76 18.43 1.93
N TYR A 225 -9.21 19.60 1.62
CA TYR A 225 -8.59 19.90 0.31
C TYR A 225 -7.10 20.25 0.36
N THR A 226 -6.45 20.13 1.51
CA THR A 226 -5.01 20.46 1.63
C THR A 226 -4.17 19.22 1.32
N THR A 227 -3.92 18.92 0.04
CA THR A 227 -2.84 17.97 -0.32
C THR A 227 -1.50 18.62 0.03
N LEU A 228 -0.57 17.85 0.58
CA LEU A 228 0.60 18.37 1.31
C LEU A 228 1.60 19.17 0.43
N TYR A 229 1.33 19.30 -0.87
CA TYR A 229 2.24 19.88 -1.86
C TYR A 229 1.57 20.79 -2.91
N GLU A 230 0.25 20.94 -2.93
CA GLU A 230 -0.40 21.93 -3.82
C GLU A 230 -0.16 23.37 -3.36
N ASN A 231 0.21 23.55 -2.09
CA ASN A 231 0.46 24.87 -1.51
C ASN A 231 1.86 24.94 -0.88
N ILE A 232 2.72 25.82 -1.41
CA ILE A 232 4.06 26.13 -0.88
C ILE A 232 4.01 26.48 0.62
N ASN A 233 2.88 26.99 1.12
CA ASN A 233 2.72 27.32 2.53
C ASN A 233 2.65 26.07 3.42
N VAL A 234 2.13 24.95 2.93
CA VAL A 234 2.09 23.68 3.70
C VAL A 234 3.49 23.08 3.85
N LEU A 235 4.29 23.13 2.78
CA LEU A 235 5.72 22.78 2.82
C LEU A 235 6.49 23.59 3.87
N ARG A 236 6.17 24.88 4.02
CA ARG A 236 6.79 25.78 5.02
C ARG A 236 6.33 25.51 6.45
N GLU A 237 5.16 24.90 6.64
CA GLU A 237 4.64 24.53 7.96
C GLU A 237 5.10 23.13 8.38
N PHE A 238 5.53 22.30 7.43
CA PHE A 238 6.05 20.95 7.70
C PHE A 238 7.51 20.93 8.16
N SER A 239 8.32 21.93 7.76
CA SER A 239 9.75 22.04 8.15
C SER A 239 9.99 21.92 9.67
N PRO A 240 9.28 22.65 10.55
CA PRO A 240 9.49 22.56 11.99
C PRO A 240 9.20 21.18 12.59
N ILE A 241 8.34 20.37 11.95
CA ILE A 241 8.02 19.02 12.38
C ILE A 241 9.17 18.08 12.02
N LEU A 242 9.67 18.17 10.78
CA LEU A 242 10.85 17.42 10.38
C LEU A 242 12.05 17.74 11.26
N GLU A 243 12.19 19.01 11.65
CA GLU A 243 13.24 19.46 12.56
C GLU A 243 13.12 18.82 13.96
N SER A 244 11.91 18.70 14.53
CA SER A 244 11.74 18.11 15.87
C SER A 244 11.99 16.61 15.93
N TYR A 245 11.97 15.95 14.78
CA TYR A 245 12.17 14.51 14.65
C TYR A 245 13.37 14.17 13.76
N THR A 246 14.34 15.09 13.62
CA THR A 246 15.53 14.90 12.79
C THR A 246 16.21 13.57 13.15
N PRO A 247 16.38 12.66 12.19
CA PRO A 247 17.11 11.42 12.41
C PRO A 247 18.61 11.66 12.26
N GLU A 248 19.39 10.87 12.99
CA GLU A 248 20.85 10.80 12.85
C GLU A 248 21.25 10.02 11.60
N ASN A 249 20.45 9.02 11.16
CA ASN A 249 20.86 8.16 10.05
C ASN A 249 20.06 8.36 8.75
N VAL A 250 18.76 8.07 8.74
CA VAL A 250 17.99 7.90 7.50
C VAL A 250 16.71 8.71 7.51
N ALA A 251 16.46 9.48 6.44
CA ALA A 251 15.16 10.10 6.20
C ALA A 251 14.57 9.66 4.85
N ILE A 252 13.34 9.16 4.86
CA ILE A 252 12.65 8.59 3.70
C ILE A 252 11.35 9.36 3.44
N PHE A 253 11.21 9.94 2.26
CA PHE A 253 10.07 10.78 1.93
C PHE A 253 9.30 10.29 0.71
N GLU A 254 8.00 10.09 0.90
CA GLU A 254 7.09 10.01 -0.23
C GLU A 254 6.86 11.40 -0.85
N ASN A 255 7.17 11.56 -2.14
CA ASN A 255 6.89 12.79 -2.89
C ASN A 255 5.55 12.68 -3.65
N GLN A 256 4.61 13.56 -3.31
CA GLN A 256 3.29 13.64 -3.96
C GLN A 256 3.15 14.85 -4.90
N GLY A 257 4.24 15.47 -5.31
CA GLY A 257 4.15 16.56 -6.25
C GLY A 257 3.41 16.11 -7.51
N ILE A 258 2.18 16.59 -7.68
CA ILE A 258 1.38 16.37 -8.90
C ILE A 258 1.78 17.35 -10.00
N THR A 259 2.71 18.28 -9.72
CA THR A 259 3.26 19.22 -10.70
C THR A 259 4.80 19.19 -10.70
N GLU A 260 5.41 19.49 -11.85
CA GLU A 260 6.86 19.61 -11.99
C GLU A 260 7.44 20.62 -10.96
N TYR A 261 6.78 21.77 -10.79
CA TYR A 261 7.27 22.83 -9.91
C TYR A 261 7.34 22.41 -8.43
N THR A 262 6.29 21.79 -7.91
CA THR A 262 6.19 21.40 -6.49
C THR A 262 7.15 20.27 -6.17
N THR A 263 7.23 19.28 -7.05
CA THR A 263 8.20 18.17 -6.98
C THR A 263 9.64 18.69 -6.97
N ARG A 264 9.97 19.61 -7.89
CA ARG A 264 11.32 20.19 -7.99
C ARG A 264 11.66 21.02 -6.76
N LEU A 265 10.72 21.80 -6.25
CA LEU A 265 10.92 22.61 -5.04
C LEU A 265 11.22 21.70 -3.84
N PHE A 266 10.46 20.63 -3.67
CA PHE A 266 10.67 19.65 -2.60
C PHE A 266 12.07 19.01 -2.67
N ASN A 267 12.44 18.49 -3.84
CA ASN A 267 13.74 17.83 -4.03
C ASN A 267 14.92 18.80 -3.88
N GLN A 268 14.87 19.98 -4.51
CA GLN A 268 16.03 20.87 -4.59
C GLN A 268 16.21 21.79 -3.38
N ARG A 269 15.13 22.13 -2.66
CA ARG A 269 15.18 23.11 -1.56
C ARG A 269 14.93 22.50 -0.19
N PHE A 270 14.05 21.51 -0.11
CA PHE A 270 13.67 20.91 1.17
C PHE A 270 14.54 19.70 1.47
N VAL A 271 14.38 18.59 0.74
CA VAL A 271 15.03 17.33 1.15
C VAL A 271 16.48 17.24 0.70
N LYS A 272 16.82 17.72 -0.50
CA LYS A 272 18.14 17.48 -1.13
C LYS A 272 18.55 16.01 -1.03
N PRO A 273 17.79 15.10 -1.66
CA PRO A 273 18.01 13.67 -1.54
C PRO A 273 19.40 13.27 -2.05
N HIS A 274 20.00 12.28 -1.40
CA HIS A 274 21.12 11.52 -1.94
C HIS A 274 20.63 10.54 -3.01
N VAL A 275 19.49 9.87 -2.73
CA VAL A 275 18.88 8.90 -3.63
C VAL A 275 17.43 9.28 -3.95
N VAL A 276 17.05 9.20 -5.22
CA VAL A 276 15.65 9.28 -5.66
C VAL A 276 15.22 7.95 -6.27
N VAL A 277 14.17 7.35 -5.74
CA VAL A 277 13.53 6.17 -6.35
C VAL A 277 12.38 6.63 -7.23
N ILE A 278 12.43 6.35 -8.52
CA ILE A 278 11.31 6.52 -9.45
C ILE A 278 10.62 5.16 -9.59
N ALA A 279 9.49 4.97 -8.91
CA ALA A 279 8.78 3.70 -8.87
C ALA A 279 8.30 3.24 -10.27
N ASN A 280 7.65 4.12 -11.03
CA ASN A 280 7.19 3.87 -12.40
C ASN A 280 6.68 5.16 -13.07
N ILE A 281 6.53 5.12 -14.41
CA ILE A 281 5.88 6.15 -15.22
C ILE A 281 4.60 5.59 -15.87
N ARG A 282 3.44 6.02 -15.39
CA ARG A 282 2.10 5.61 -15.87
C ARG A 282 1.24 6.82 -16.24
N GLN A 283 0.20 6.65 -17.05
CA GLN A 283 -0.69 7.75 -17.44
C GLN A 283 -1.73 8.05 -16.36
N ASP A 284 -1.34 8.89 -15.39
CA ASP A 284 -2.26 9.53 -14.44
C ASP A 284 -1.92 11.03 -14.34
N HIS A 285 -2.81 11.81 -13.74
CA HIS A 285 -2.60 13.26 -13.52
C HIS A 285 -2.29 14.05 -14.81
N GLN A 286 -2.93 13.68 -15.92
CA GLN A 286 -2.66 14.23 -17.24
C GLN A 286 -2.86 15.75 -17.34
N ASP A 287 -3.74 16.30 -16.51
CA ASP A 287 -4.00 17.74 -16.42
C ASP A 287 -2.82 18.54 -15.83
N THR A 288 -1.84 17.85 -15.22
CA THR A 288 -0.73 18.48 -14.47
C THR A 288 0.68 17.99 -14.85
N LEU A 289 0.86 16.69 -15.14
CA LEU A 289 2.16 16.10 -15.48
C LEU A 289 2.38 15.94 -16.99
N GLY A 290 1.32 16.09 -17.78
CA GLY A 290 1.33 15.94 -19.23
C GLY A 290 0.51 14.75 -19.73
N LYS A 291 0.21 14.75 -21.04
CA LYS A 291 -0.77 13.83 -21.63
C LYS A 291 -0.20 12.44 -21.95
N SER A 292 1.11 12.34 -22.17
CA SER A 292 1.79 11.10 -22.52
C SER A 292 2.76 10.63 -21.44
N ARG A 293 3.06 9.33 -21.37
CA ARG A 293 4.12 8.80 -20.49
C ARG A 293 5.46 9.52 -20.70
N ARG A 294 5.77 9.95 -21.93
CA ARG A 294 6.99 10.70 -22.23
C ARG A 294 6.99 12.09 -21.59
N ASP A 295 5.86 12.78 -21.56
CA ASP A 295 5.74 14.08 -20.88
C ASP A 295 5.90 13.92 -19.37
N ILE A 296 5.29 12.86 -18.82
CA ILE A 296 5.39 12.53 -17.40
C ILE A 296 6.84 12.17 -17.03
N ALA A 297 7.53 11.34 -17.83
CA ALA A 297 8.95 11.01 -17.65
C ALA A 297 9.82 12.28 -17.67
N ARG A 298 9.54 13.22 -18.58
CA ARG A 298 10.23 14.52 -18.65
C ARG A 298 10.01 15.34 -17.39
N ALA A 299 8.77 15.39 -16.88
CA ALA A 299 8.47 16.11 -15.65
C ALA A 299 9.27 15.54 -14.47
N PHE A 300 9.33 14.22 -14.31
CA PHE A 300 10.15 13.60 -13.25
C PHE A 300 11.64 13.88 -13.42
N ALA A 301 12.21 13.68 -14.61
CA ALA A 301 13.64 13.91 -14.84
C ALA A 301 14.09 15.33 -14.47
N ARG A 302 13.26 16.35 -14.74
CA ARG A 302 13.55 17.76 -14.42
C ARG A 302 13.51 18.11 -12.94
N THR A 303 13.01 17.20 -12.11
CA THR A 303 12.89 17.39 -10.66
C THR A 303 14.07 16.82 -9.90
N ILE A 304 14.95 16.08 -10.59
CA ILE A 304 16.15 15.48 -10.01
C ILE A 304 17.22 16.57 -9.80
N PRO A 305 17.73 16.77 -8.58
CA PRO A 305 18.86 17.66 -8.34
C PRO A 305 20.16 17.11 -8.97
N PRO A 306 21.15 17.98 -9.27
CA PRO A 306 22.48 17.52 -9.64
C PRO A 306 23.15 16.75 -8.49
N GLY A 307 23.97 15.75 -8.80
CA GLY A 307 24.67 14.91 -7.83
C GLY A 307 23.79 13.93 -7.07
N THR A 308 22.59 13.65 -7.57
CA THR A 308 21.65 12.68 -6.99
C THR A 308 21.69 11.37 -7.76
N ASP A 309 21.72 10.25 -7.03
CA ASP A 309 21.60 8.91 -7.62
C ASP A 309 20.13 8.53 -7.78
N VAL A 310 19.76 7.99 -8.94
CA VAL A 310 18.37 7.62 -9.25
C VAL A 310 18.23 6.11 -9.43
N VAL A 311 17.35 5.48 -8.66
CA VAL A 311 16.91 4.10 -8.90
C VAL A 311 15.59 4.13 -9.67
N SER A 312 15.56 3.56 -10.87
CA SER A 312 14.40 3.62 -11.77
C SER A 312 13.73 2.26 -11.95
N GLY A 313 12.51 2.13 -11.44
CA GLY A 313 11.61 1.00 -11.71
C GLY A 313 10.91 1.06 -13.08
N GLU A 314 11.14 2.10 -13.89
CA GLU A 314 10.63 2.13 -15.28
C GLU A 314 11.36 1.11 -16.16
N LEU A 315 10.63 0.10 -16.64
CA LEU A 315 11.16 -1.01 -17.43
C LEU A 315 11.02 -0.82 -18.95
N HIS A 316 10.22 0.15 -19.40
CA HIS A 316 10.04 0.41 -20.84
C HIS A 316 11.33 0.99 -21.45
N PRO A 317 11.98 0.30 -22.42
CA PRO A 317 13.32 0.68 -22.89
C PRO A 317 13.45 2.13 -23.36
N VAL A 318 12.47 2.61 -24.14
CA VAL A 318 12.48 4.00 -24.66
C VAL A 318 12.37 5.05 -23.56
N LEU A 319 11.59 4.78 -22.50
CA LEU A 319 11.45 5.73 -21.39
C LEU A 319 12.68 5.68 -20.49
N HIS A 320 13.25 4.49 -20.28
CA HIS A 320 14.50 4.32 -19.56
C HIS A 320 15.63 5.09 -20.24
N GLU A 321 15.84 4.91 -21.55
CA GLU A 321 16.86 5.63 -22.31
C GLU A 321 16.68 7.15 -22.20
N TYR A 322 15.43 7.62 -22.32
CA TYR A 322 15.10 9.04 -22.16
C TYR A 322 15.42 9.55 -20.74
N LEU A 323 14.98 8.86 -19.70
CA LEU A 323 15.24 9.22 -18.31
C LEU A 323 16.74 9.26 -18.03
N SER A 324 17.48 8.23 -18.44
CA SER A 324 18.94 8.17 -18.29
C SER A 324 19.61 9.38 -18.94
N ALA A 325 19.26 9.70 -20.19
CA ALA A 325 19.88 10.81 -20.91
C ALA A 325 19.57 12.18 -20.27
N GLU A 326 18.34 12.41 -19.80
CA GLU A 326 17.96 13.67 -19.15
C GLU A 326 18.59 13.82 -17.76
N ILE A 327 18.62 12.76 -16.95
CA ILE A 327 19.16 12.76 -15.59
C ILE A 327 20.68 12.95 -15.62
N THR A 328 21.38 12.23 -16.50
CA THR A 328 22.82 12.43 -16.69
C THR A 328 23.14 13.86 -17.15
N ARG A 329 22.33 14.44 -18.04
CA ARG A 329 22.50 15.84 -18.46
C ARG A 329 22.28 16.84 -17.32
N ALA A 330 21.39 16.51 -16.37
CA ALA A 330 21.17 17.30 -15.17
C ALA A 330 22.25 17.09 -14.08
N GLY A 331 23.22 16.20 -14.32
CA GLY A 331 24.32 15.90 -13.40
C GLY A 331 23.99 14.85 -12.35
N GLY A 332 22.91 14.08 -12.51
CA GLY A 332 22.63 12.89 -11.70
C GLY A 332 23.09 11.60 -12.38
N THR A 333 22.94 10.47 -11.69
CA THR A 333 23.16 9.13 -12.22
C THR A 333 21.83 8.36 -12.23
N LEU A 334 21.70 7.35 -13.08
CA LEU A 334 20.51 6.49 -13.09
C LEU A 334 20.92 5.03 -13.18
N THR A 335 20.36 4.24 -12.26
CA THR A 335 20.45 2.78 -12.22
C THR A 335 19.04 2.22 -12.43
N GLN A 336 18.86 1.35 -13.42
CA GLN A 336 17.59 0.65 -13.59
C GLN A 336 17.48 -0.48 -12.56
N VAL A 337 16.28 -0.73 -12.05
CA VAL A 337 16.05 -1.80 -11.09
C VAL A 337 16.40 -3.16 -11.69
N THR A 338 17.13 -3.98 -10.93
CA THR A 338 17.50 -5.35 -11.31
C THR A 338 16.48 -6.33 -10.75
N ILE A 339 15.68 -6.93 -11.63
CA ILE A 339 14.67 -7.94 -11.28
C ILE A 339 15.16 -9.32 -11.77
N PRO A 340 15.21 -10.34 -10.90
CA PRO A 340 15.47 -11.73 -11.30
C PRO A 340 14.50 -12.20 -12.38
N ASP A 341 14.99 -13.03 -13.31
CA ASP A 341 14.24 -13.41 -14.51
C ASP A 341 12.94 -14.18 -14.19
N ASP A 342 12.94 -14.98 -13.13
CA ASP A 342 11.78 -15.71 -12.62
C ASP A 342 10.74 -14.81 -11.93
N GLN A 343 11.11 -13.58 -11.57
CA GLN A 343 10.23 -12.61 -10.91
C GLN A 343 9.74 -11.50 -11.85
N ARG A 344 10.23 -11.46 -13.11
CA ARG A 344 9.81 -10.47 -14.10
C ARG A 344 8.34 -10.61 -14.43
N GLY A 345 7.66 -9.46 -14.57
CA GLY A 345 6.25 -9.39 -14.96
C GLY A 345 5.26 -9.54 -13.80
N ARG A 346 5.73 -9.91 -12.60
CA ARG A 346 4.93 -9.89 -11.37
C ARG A 346 4.60 -8.45 -10.97
N ILE A 347 3.43 -8.25 -10.38
CA ILE A 347 2.96 -6.92 -9.99
C ILE A 347 3.83 -6.38 -8.85
N GLY A 348 4.40 -5.19 -9.03
CA GLY A 348 5.23 -4.52 -8.01
C GLY A 348 6.65 -5.07 -7.89
N ALA A 349 7.09 -5.95 -8.79
CA ALA A 349 8.47 -6.42 -8.79
C ALA A 349 9.47 -5.25 -8.91
N GLU A 350 9.13 -4.22 -9.70
CA GLU A 350 9.97 -3.03 -9.88
C GLU A 350 10.13 -2.21 -8.59
N THR A 351 9.13 -2.24 -7.70
CA THR A 351 9.17 -1.49 -6.44
C THR A 351 9.74 -2.30 -5.29
N VAL A 352 9.58 -3.63 -5.29
CA VAL A 352 10.17 -4.54 -4.31
C VAL A 352 11.68 -4.63 -4.51
N TYR A 353 12.15 -4.90 -5.73
CA TYR A 353 13.58 -5.07 -6.01
C TYR A 353 14.37 -3.75 -5.98
N ALA A 354 13.69 -2.61 -6.15
CA ALA A 354 14.33 -1.30 -5.98
C ALA A 354 14.99 -1.13 -4.61
N VAL A 355 14.49 -1.81 -3.57
CA VAL A 355 15.10 -1.80 -2.23
C VAL A 355 16.57 -2.22 -2.30
N ASN A 356 16.89 -3.32 -2.98
CA ASN A 356 18.26 -3.81 -3.07
C ASN A 356 19.16 -2.91 -3.92
N ASP A 357 18.64 -2.29 -4.97
CA ASP A 357 19.43 -1.32 -5.75
C ASP A 357 19.69 -0.03 -4.97
N VAL A 358 18.75 0.41 -4.13
CA VAL A 358 18.98 1.52 -3.18
C VAL A 358 20.06 1.15 -2.17
N LEU A 359 19.99 -0.03 -1.56
CA LEU A 359 20.98 -0.48 -0.57
C LEU A 359 22.39 -0.58 -1.17
N ARG A 360 22.51 -1.16 -2.37
CA ARG A 360 23.80 -1.26 -3.09
C ARG A 360 24.40 0.11 -3.40
N LEU A 361 23.58 1.08 -3.81
CA LEU A 361 24.04 2.46 -4.05
C LEU A 361 24.54 3.15 -2.77
N LEU A 362 24.03 2.73 -1.62
CA LEU A 362 24.44 3.23 -0.30
C LEU A 362 25.56 2.40 0.33
N ASP A 363 26.17 1.47 -0.42
CA ASP A 363 27.18 0.51 0.05
C ASP A 363 26.71 -0.34 1.25
N LEU A 364 25.42 -0.67 1.28
CA LEU A 364 24.79 -1.52 2.29
C LEU A 364 24.52 -2.93 1.75
N GLU A 365 24.55 -3.93 2.64
CA GLU A 365 24.25 -5.32 2.29
C GLU A 365 22.82 -5.43 1.72
N PRO A 366 22.57 -6.10 0.59
CA PRO A 366 21.23 -6.32 0.09
C PRO A 366 20.34 -7.12 1.06
N VAL A 367 19.02 -6.97 0.93
CA VAL A 367 18.06 -7.89 1.55
C VAL A 367 18.12 -9.23 0.82
N PRO A 368 18.10 -10.38 1.53
CA PRO A 368 18.04 -11.70 0.90
C PRO A 368 16.89 -11.81 -0.11
N GLU A 369 17.12 -12.46 -1.24
CA GLU A 369 16.12 -12.55 -2.30
C GLU A 369 14.85 -13.28 -1.84
N GLU A 370 14.96 -14.27 -0.96
CA GLU A 370 13.81 -14.97 -0.37
C GLU A 370 12.86 -14.01 0.37
N GLN A 371 13.42 -13.04 1.11
CA GLN A 371 12.62 -12.04 1.80
C GLN A 371 11.96 -11.05 0.81
N LEU A 372 12.67 -10.67 -0.26
CA LEU A 372 12.06 -9.87 -1.33
C LEU A 372 10.95 -10.63 -2.06
N ASN A 373 11.14 -11.93 -2.29
CA ASN A 373 10.12 -12.81 -2.87
C ASN A 373 8.88 -12.84 -1.97
N GLY A 374 9.05 -12.96 -0.65
CA GLY A 374 7.96 -12.84 0.31
C GLY A 374 7.20 -11.52 0.18
N TYR A 375 7.90 -10.37 0.11
CA TYR A 375 7.24 -9.08 -0.12
C TYR A 375 6.48 -9.01 -1.44
N LEU A 376 6.96 -9.72 -2.47
CA LEU A 376 6.35 -9.75 -3.79
C LEU A 376 5.12 -10.67 -3.80
N ASP A 377 5.21 -11.83 -3.16
CA ASP A 377 4.12 -12.79 -2.99
C ASP A 377 2.94 -12.12 -2.26
N ALA A 378 3.22 -11.41 -1.17
CA ALA A 378 2.20 -10.75 -0.35
C ALA A 378 1.39 -9.68 -1.11
N ILE A 379 1.90 -9.11 -2.20
CA ILE A 379 1.21 -8.06 -2.96
C ILE A 379 0.59 -8.54 -4.27
N GLN A 380 0.72 -9.82 -4.63
CA GLN A 380 0.12 -10.29 -5.88
C GLN A 380 -1.41 -10.25 -5.80
N PRO A 381 -2.09 -9.74 -6.84
CA PRO A 381 -3.53 -9.61 -6.84
C PRO A 381 -4.18 -11.00 -6.82
N GLU A 382 -5.28 -11.12 -6.07
CA GLU A 382 -6.11 -12.33 -6.04
C GLU A 382 -7.58 -11.97 -6.17
N TRP A 383 -8.35 -12.88 -6.75
CA TRP A 383 -9.80 -12.79 -6.74
C TRP A 383 -10.34 -12.98 -5.32
N VAL A 384 -11.14 -12.02 -4.84
CA VAL A 384 -11.97 -12.20 -3.65
C VAL A 384 -13.13 -13.10 -4.05
N ARG A 385 -13.28 -14.24 -3.35
CA ARG A 385 -14.38 -15.17 -3.57
C ARG A 385 -15.56 -14.77 -2.70
N LEU A 386 -16.70 -14.55 -3.34
CA LEU A 386 -17.95 -14.21 -2.67
C LEU A 386 -19.02 -15.24 -3.04
N PRO A 387 -20.14 -15.33 -2.30
CA PRO A 387 -21.29 -16.08 -2.76
C PRO A 387 -21.70 -15.64 -4.16
N GLY A 388 -21.83 -16.60 -5.08
CA GLY A 388 -22.22 -16.34 -6.47
C GLY A 388 -21.08 -16.03 -7.45
N GLY A 389 -19.88 -15.66 -7.02
CA GLY A 389 -18.81 -15.36 -7.97
C GLY A 389 -17.50 -14.85 -7.38
N GLN A 390 -16.75 -14.11 -8.20
CA GLN A 390 -15.44 -13.57 -7.85
C GLN A 390 -15.38 -12.08 -8.21
N VAL A 391 -14.75 -11.30 -7.33
CA VAL A 391 -14.57 -9.87 -7.53
C VAL A 391 -13.13 -9.45 -7.22
N PHE A 392 -12.63 -8.47 -7.94
CA PHE A 392 -11.41 -7.75 -7.59
C PHE A 392 -11.75 -6.27 -7.44
N ASN A 393 -11.57 -5.72 -6.24
CA ASN A 393 -11.78 -4.30 -6.00
C ASN A 393 -10.54 -3.48 -6.40
N GLY A 394 -10.53 -3.01 -7.65
CA GLY A 394 -9.51 -2.12 -8.19
C GLY A 394 -9.86 -0.63 -8.12
N ALA A 395 -10.81 -0.21 -7.27
CA ALA A 395 -11.32 1.16 -7.25
C ALA A 395 -10.23 2.22 -6.93
N GLU A 396 -9.18 1.86 -6.18
CA GLU A 396 -8.03 2.74 -5.92
C GLU A 396 -7.09 2.92 -7.12
N ILE A 397 -7.26 2.10 -8.15
CA ILE A 397 -6.41 2.03 -9.32
C ILE A 397 -7.03 2.92 -10.40
N ASN A 398 -6.35 4.01 -10.72
CA ASN A 398 -6.88 5.09 -11.55
C ASN A 398 -6.07 5.32 -12.83
N ASP A 399 -5.19 4.40 -13.21
CA ASP A 399 -4.42 4.43 -14.46
C ASP A 399 -4.57 3.11 -15.23
N ILE A 400 -4.51 3.20 -16.55
CA ILE A 400 -4.77 2.08 -17.46
C ILE A 400 -3.68 1.02 -17.31
N GLU A 401 -2.42 1.42 -17.21
CA GLU A 401 -1.29 0.48 -17.19
C GLU A 401 -1.34 -0.45 -15.98
N SER A 402 -1.72 0.06 -14.80
CA SER A 402 -1.93 -0.76 -13.60
C SER A 402 -3.16 -1.65 -13.71
N THR A 403 -4.25 -1.11 -14.24
CA THR A 403 -5.50 -1.86 -14.41
C THR A 403 -5.29 -3.05 -15.34
N GLU A 404 -4.64 -2.85 -16.49
CA GLU A 404 -4.34 -3.93 -17.44
C GLU A 404 -3.33 -4.94 -16.89
N ALA A 405 -2.30 -4.49 -16.17
CA ALA A 405 -1.33 -5.41 -15.58
C ALA A 405 -2.02 -6.37 -14.59
N ILE A 406 -2.92 -5.85 -13.75
CA ILE A 406 -3.67 -6.65 -12.78
C ILE A 406 -4.70 -7.54 -13.49
N ARG A 407 -5.47 -7.01 -14.46
CA ARG A 407 -6.42 -7.80 -15.25
C ARG A 407 -5.74 -9.00 -15.89
N ARG A 408 -4.57 -8.78 -16.51
CA ARG A 408 -3.77 -9.85 -17.13
C ARG A 408 -3.27 -10.86 -16.09
N SER A 409 -2.81 -10.40 -14.92
CA SER A 409 -2.38 -11.29 -13.83
C SER A 409 -3.52 -12.18 -13.32
N LEU A 410 -4.73 -11.64 -13.23
CA LEU A 410 -5.90 -12.32 -12.64
C LEU A 410 -6.66 -13.20 -13.65
N ALA A 411 -6.82 -12.73 -14.88
CA ALA A 411 -7.68 -13.35 -15.88
C ALA A 411 -6.91 -13.87 -17.11
N GLY A 412 -5.67 -13.43 -17.35
CA GLY A 412 -4.93 -13.75 -18.57
C GLY A 412 -5.69 -13.26 -19.81
N GLU A 413 -6.11 -14.21 -20.65
CA GLU A 413 -6.95 -13.97 -21.83
C GLU A 413 -8.43 -14.35 -21.61
N ASN A 414 -8.84 -14.67 -20.37
CA ASN A 414 -10.24 -14.94 -20.04
C ASN A 414 -11.05 -13.64 -19.93
N TYR A 415 -12.36 -13.76 -20.17
CA TYR A 415 -13.31 -12.67 -20.02
C TYR A 415 -13.41 -12.17 -18.57
N VAL A 416 -13.62 -10.86 -18.43
CA VAL A 416 -13.98 -10.20 -17.16
C VAL A 416 -15.21 -9.32 -17.35
N LEU A 417 -15.89 -8.97 -16.26
CA LEU A 417 -16.90 -7.92 -16.24
C LEU A 417 -16.31 -6.64 -15.62
N PRO A 418 -15.96 -5.62 -16.42
CA PRO A 418 -15.52 -4.33 -15.89
C PRO A 418 -16.70 -3.56 -15.28
N PHE A 419 -16.49 -3.00 -14.10
CA PHE A 419 -17.35 -1.97 -13.52
C PHE A 419 -16.52 -0.70 -13.31
N VAL A 420 -16.89 0.41 -13.95
CA VAL A 420 -16.13 1.68 -13.86
C VAL A 420 -16.94 2.74 -13.12
N TYR A 421 -16.44 3.24 -11.99
CA TYR A 421 -17.08 4.35 -11.27
C TYR A 421 -16.50 5.71 -11.69
N LEU A 422 -17.37 6.56 -12.24
CA LEU A 422 -17.01 7.81 -12.90
C LEU A 422 -17.26 9.03 -12.02
N ARG A 423 -16.36 10.02 -12.10
CA ARG A 423 -16.46 11.29 -11.36
C ARG A 423 -16.57 12.48 -12.28
N ALA A 424 -17.37 13.46 -11.88
CA ALA A 424 -17.59 14.67 -12.68
C ALA A 424 -16.33 15.56 -12.82
N ASP A 425 -15.45 15.55 -11.82
CA ASP A 425 -14.25 16.38 -11.74
C ASP A 425 -13.00 15.73 -12.39
N ARG A 426 -13.12 14.51 -12.94
CA ARG A 426 -11.98 13.71 -13.47
C ARG A 426 -12.21 13.24 -14.91
N ARG A 427 -12.63 14.16 -15.79
CA ARG A 427 -13.01 13.86 -17.18
C ARG A 427 -11.91 13.17 -18.00
N SER A 428 -10.65 13.52 -17.76
CA SER A 428 -9.49 12.88 -18.42
C SER A 428 -9.39 11.39 -18.11
N ARG A 429 -9.76 10.95 -16.90
CA ARG A 429 -9.82 9.54 -16.51
C ARG A 429 -11.01 8.82 -17.15
N THR A 430 -12.16 9.47 -17.25
CA THR A 430 -13.35 8.90 -17.93
C THR A 430 -13.02 8.53 -19.37
N ALA A 431 -12.40 9.44 -20.13
CA ALA A 431 -11.96 9.16 -21.51
C ALA A 431 -10.94 8.02 -21.57
N SER A 432 -9.96 8.05 -20.66
CA SER A 432 -8.92 7.00 -20.56
C SER A 432 -9.52 5.61 -20.33
N PHE A 433 -10.53 5.48 -19.45
CA PHE A 433 -11.21 4.20 -19.22
C PHE A 433 -12.08 3.77 -20.41
N ALA A 434 -12.73 4.69 -21.13
CA ALA A 434 -13.49 4.34 -22.32
C ALA A 434 -12.55 3.76 -23.41
N ASP A 435 -11.44 4.45 -23.68
CA ASP A 435 -10.40 3.97 -24.61
C ASP A 435 -9.84 2.60 -24.20
N TYR A 436 -9.65 2.38 -22.89
CA TYR A 436 -9.21 1.10 -22.37
C TYR A 436 -10.24 -0.01 -22.59
N LEU A 437 -11.52 0.23 -22.28
CA LEU A 437 -12.57 -0.78 -22.52
C LEU A 437 -12.72 -1.12 -24.00
N ASN A 438 -12.59 -0.14 -24.90
CA ASN A 438 -12.60 -0.41 -26.35
C ASN A 438 -11.39 -1.25 -26.77
N THR A 439 -10.22 -0.99 -26.18
CA THR A 439 -9.04 -1.84 -26.40
C THR A 439 -9.27 -3.28 -25.91
N LEU A 440 -10.00 -3.48 -24.81
CA LEU A 440 -10.36 -4.81 -24.34
C LEU A 440 -11.39 -5.49 -25.26
N ALA A 441 -12.38 -4.74 -25.75
CA ALA A 441 -13.39 -5.22 -26.68
C ALA A 441 -12.77 -5.65 -28.02
N ASP A 442 -11.87 -4.83 -28.58
CA ASP A 442 -11.11 -5.14 -29.80
C ASP A 442 -10.27 -6.41 -29.67
N ARG A 443 -9.82 -6.70 -28.45
CA ARG A 443 -9.04 -7.91 -28.11
C ARG A 443 -9.91 -9.10 -27.69
N ASP A 444 -11.23 -8.97 -27.74
CA ASP A 444 -12.20 -9.98 -27.33
C ASP A 444 -12.01 -10.45 -25.87
N LEU A 445 -11.73 -9.49 -24.96
CA LEU A 445 -11.51 -9.74 -23.53
C LEU A 445 -12.69 -9.31 -22.66
N ILE A 446 -13.66 -8.60 -23.23
CA ILE A 446 -14.92 -8.20 -22.57
C ILE A 446 -16.06 -8.27 -23.58
N GLN A 447 -17.27 -8.59 -23.11
CA GLN A 447 -18.50 -8.59 -23.94
C GLN A 447 -19.53 -7.54 -23.51
N ARG A 448 -19.37 -7.02 -22.30
CA ARG A 448 -20.25 -6.03 -21.66
C ARG A 448 -19.46 -5.36 -20.54
N ALA A 449 -19.91 -4.18 -20.15
CA ALA A 449 -19.36 -3.46 -19.00
C ALA A 449 -20.49 -2.84 -18.16
N ARG A 450 -20.12 -2.32 -17.00
CA ARG A 450 -21.00 -1.53 -16.15
C ARG A 450 -20.34 -0.21 -15.78
N ALA A 451 -21.15 0.83 -15.59
CA ALA A 451 -20.65 2.13 -15.19
C ALA A 451 -21.55 2.78 -14.14
N GLY A 452 -20.95 3.25 -13.06
CA GLY A 452 -21.63 4.01 -12.00
C GLY A 452 -21.15 5.46 -11.94
N GLY A 453 -21.92 6.33 -11.29
CA GLY A 453 -21.48 7.69 -10.98
C GLY A 453 -21.91 8.75 -12.01
N ALA A 454 -21.02 9.68 -12.32
CA ALA A 454 -21.34 10.84 -13.17
C ALA A 454 -21.12 10.57 -14.66
N PHE A 455 -22.01 11.09 -15.51
CA PHE A 455 -21.89 11.05 -16.98
C PHE A 455 -21.80 9.62 -17.56
N THR A 456 -22.45 8.65 -16.92
CA THR A 456 -22.49 7.24 -17.33
C THR A 456 -23.07 7.05 -18.73
N ASP A 457 -24.09 7.81 -19.12
CA ASP A 457 -24.65 7.78 -20.48
C ASP A 457 -23.64 8.18 -21.55
N VAL A 458 -22.85 9.23 -21.27
CA VAL A 458 -21.81 9.70 -22.19
C VAL A 458 -20.71 8.66 -22.29
N PHE A 459 -20.31 8.07 -21.16
CA PHE A 459 -19.34 6.98 -21.16
C PHE A 459 -19.82 5.78 -21.95
N ALA A 460 -21.05 5.31 -21.70
CA ALA A 460 -21.67 4.19 -22.41
C ALA A 460 -21.72 4.42 -23.93
N ALA A 461 -22.00 5.65 -24.38
CA ALA A 461 -22.01 5.99 -25.80
C ALA A 461 -20.62 5.97 -26.47
N ASN A 462 -19.53 5.95 -25.69
CA ASN A 462 -18.15 5.90 -26.19
C ASN A 462 -17.48 4.53 -25.95
N VAL A 463 -18.23 3.51 -25.51
CA VAL A 463 -17.74 2.16 -25.29
C VAL A 463 -18.37 1.21 -26.31
N ASP A 464 -17.55 0.36 -26.95
CA ASP A 464 -17.93 -0.48 -28.08
C ASP A 464 -18.75 -1.74 -27.69
N VAL A 465 -18.86 -2.01 -26.39
CA VAL A 465 -19.70 -3.08 -25.82
C VAL A 465 -20.88 -2.51 -25.05
N PRO A 466 -22.00 -3.26 -24.89
CA PRO A 466 -23.13 -2.82 -24.07
C PRO A 466 -22.68 -2.45 -22.65
N VAL A 467 -23.08 -1.26 -22.19
CA VAL A 467 -22.81 -0.75 -20.84
C VAL A 467 -24.12 -0.62 -20.06
N THR A 468 -24.23 -1.31 -18.93
CA THR A 468 -25.31 -1.06 -17.95
C THR A 468 -24.89 0.09 -17.04
N THR A 469 -25.74 1.11 -16.93
CA THR A 469 -25.49 2.29 -16.11
C THR A 469 -26.18 2.15 -14.75
N HIS A 470 -25.53 2.68 -13.71
CA HIS A 470 -26.03 2.67 -12.33
C HIS A 470 -26.03 4.09 -11.76
N ASP A 471 -27.15 4.46 -11.14
CA ASP A 471 -27.30 5.72 -10.42
C ASP A 471 -26.56 5.69 -9.08
N ARG A 472 -26.20 6.88 -8.56
CA ARG A 472 -25.42 7.03 -7.32
C ARG A 472 -26.19 6.63 -6.06
N ASP A 473 -27.52 6.61 -6.15
CA ASP A 473 -28.43 6.33 -5.03
C ASP A 473 -28.91 4.87 -5.04
N GLU A 474 -28.45 4.05 -5.99
CA GLU A 474 -28.74 2.61 -6.01
C GLU A 474 -28.08 1.88 -4.82
N ASN A 475 -28.67 0.77 -4.41
CA ASN A 475 -28.10 -0.08 -3.36
C ASN A 475 -26.89 -0.85 -3.90
N ALA A 476 -25.71 -0.62 -3.32
CA ALA A 476 -24.47 -1.25 -3.76
C ALA A 476 -24.49 -2.79 -3.66
N GLY A 477 -25.08 -3.35 -2.61
CA GLY A 477 -25.23 -4.80 -2.42
C GLY A 477 -26.08 -5.44 -3.52
N SER A 478 -27.21 -4.84 -3.88
CA SER A 478 -28.04 -5.30 -5.00
C SER A 478 -27.29 -5.24 -6.34
N VAL A 479 -26.53 -4.16 -6.58
CA VAL A 479 -25.72 -4.05 -7.80
C VAL A 479 -24.62 -5.11 -7.83
N LEU A 480 -24.00 -5.39 -6.68
CA LEU A 480 -23.02 -6.47 -6.53
C LEU A 480 -23.64 -7.83 -6.83
N ASP A 481 -24.83 -8.13 -6.32
CA ASP A 481 -25.57 -9.38 -6.60
C ASP A 481 -25.83 -9.55 -8.10
N GLU A 482 -26.28 -8.50 -8.78
CA GLU A 482 -26.49 -8.54 -10.23
C GLU A 482 -25.21 -8.80 -11.02
N MET A 483 -24.07 -8.29 -10.54
CA MET A 483 -22.77 -8.51 -11.17
C MET A 483 -22.30 -9.95 -10.94
N LEU A 484 -22.39 -10.44 -9.70
CA LEU A 484 -21.95 -11.78 -9.31
C LEU A 484 -22.84 -12.89 -9.88
N ALA A 485 -24.13 -12.63 -10.12
CA ALA A 485 -25.01 -13.57 -10.82
C ALA A 485 -24.64 -13.77 -12.31
N GLY A 486 -23.71 -12.97 -12.84
CA GLY A 486 -23.16 -13.11 -14.18
C GLY A 486 -22.16 -14.25 -14.33
N GLU A 487 -21.69 -14.46 -15.56
CA GLU A 487 -20.73 -15.52 -15.89
C GLU A 487 -19.27 -15.13 -15.64
N TYR A 488 -18.97 -13.82 -15.65
CA TYR A 488 -17.60 -13.32 -15.66
C TYR A 488 -17.21 -12.75 -14.29
N PRO A 489 -15.96 -12.96 -13.86
CA PRO A 489 -15.46 -12.35 -12.62
C PRO A 489 -15.45 -10.82 -12.76
N VAL A 490 -15.79 -10.15 -11.66
CA VAL A 490 -16.09 -8.72 -11.63
C VAL A 490 -14.83 -7.94 -11.29
N MET A 491 -14.44 -6.99 -12.15
CA MET A 491 -13.31 -6.11 -11.87
C MET A 491 -13.79 -4.68 -11.68
N LEU A 492 -13.78 -4.21 -10.43
CA LEU A 492 -14.14 -2.83 -10.12
C LEU A 492 -12.97 -1.89 -10.44
N MET A 493 -13.28 -0.73 -11.00
CA MET A 493 -12.30 0.26 -11.44
C MET A 493 -12.82 1.66 -11.13
N GLY A 494 -11.92 2.54 -10.71
CA GLY A 494 -12.26 3.94 -10.46
C GLY A 494 -12.85 4.20 -9.06
N ASN A 495 -12.39 5.32 -8.51
CA ASN A 495 -12.79 6.04 -7.30
C ASN A 495 -13.29 5.26 -6.06
N THR A 496 -12.63 5.47 -4.91
CA THR A 496 -13.03 4.93 -3.59
C THR A 496 -13.74 5.92 -2.65
N VAL A 497 -13.85 7.20 -3.00
CA VAL A 497 -14.36 8.20 -2.04
C VAL A 497 -15.87 8.43 -2.10
N ASP A 498 -16.54 7.88 -3.11
CA ASP A 498 -17.98 8.03 -3.24
C ASP A 498 -18.72 7.12 -2.25
N ALA A 499 -19.89 7.54 -1.74
CA ALA A 499 -20.67 6.76 -0.80
C ALA A 499 -21.01 5.37 -1.36
N PHE A 500 -21.50 5.31 -2.60
CA PHE A 500 -21.80 4.05 -3.29
C PHE A 500 -20.58 3.12 -3.33
N MET A 501 -19.39 3.65 -3.59
CA MET A 501 -18.17 2.85 -3.69
C MET A 501 -17.63 2.41 -2.31
N ARG A 502 -17.92 3.15 -1.25
CA ARG A 502 -17.64 2.72 0.13
C ARG A 502 -18.61 1.63 0.58
N ASP A 503 -19.88 1.78 0.22
CA ASP A 503 -20.89 0.75 0.49
C ASP A 503 -20.57 -0.54 -0.30
N MET A 504 -20.13 -0.42 -1.55
CA MET A 504 -19.64 -1.54 -2.36
C MET A 504 -18.43 -2.23 -1.74
N ASP A 505 -17.46 -1.46 -1.24
CA ASP A 505 -16.29 -2.00 -0.54
C ASP A 505 -16.71 -2.76 0.72
N ALA A 506 -17.57 -2.17 1.55
CA ALA A 506 -18.09 -2.79 2.76
C ALA A 506 -18.84 -4.12 2.48
N GLU A 507 -19.69 -4.16 1.45
CA GLU A 507 -20.40 -5.37 1.02
C GLU A 507 -19.43 -6.48 0.58
N ILE A 508 -18.34 -6.13 -0.11
CA ILE A 508 -17.30 -7.08 -0.50
C ILE A 508 -16.58 -7.61 0.75
N SER A 509 -16.16 -6.73 1.65
CA SER A 509 -15.42 -7.11 2.86
C SER A 509 -16.26 -8.00 3.80
N GLU A 510 -17.51 -7.61 4.07
CA GLU A 510 -18.41 -8.35 4.97
C GLU A 510 -18.68 -9.77 4.45
N ARG A 511 -19.00 -9.91 3.16
CA ARG A 511 -19.27 -11.21 2.54
C ARG A 511 -18.01 -12.07 2.43
N ALA A 512 -16.86 -11.47 2.17
CA ALA A 512 -15.58 -12.18 2.17
C ALA A 512 -15.25 -12.74 3.57
N GLN A 513 -15.53 -11.97 4.63
CA GLN A 513 -15.37 -12.41 6.00
C GLN A 513 -16.31 -13.58 6.34
N GLN A 514 -17.59 -13.52 5.94
CA GLN A 514 -18.54 -14.63 6.15
C GLN A 514 -18.06 -15.93 5.48
N VAL A 515 -17.60 -15.84 4.23
CA VAL A 515 -17.00 -16.98 3.51
C VAL A 515 -15.77 -17.53 4.24
N ALA A 516 -14.93 -16.66 4.81
CA ALA A 516 -13.73 -17.07 5.55
C ALA A 516 -14.06 -17.77 6.88
N ILE A 517 -15.11 -17.34 7.59
CA ILE A 517 -15.56 -17.96 8.85
C ILE A 517 -16.19 -19.34 8.58
N GLY A 518 -16.76 -19.53 7.39
CA GLY A 518 -17.50 -20.72 6.99
C GLY A 518 -19.00 -20.61 7.28
N ASP A 519 -19.48 -19.39 7.53
CA ASP A 519 -20.91 -19.11 7.67
C ASP A 519 -21.51 -19.10 6.26
N ALA A 520 -22.26 -20.15 5.93
CA ALA A 520 -23.14 -20.14 4.77
C ALA A 520 -24.50 -19.59 5.20
N ASP A 521 -24.96 -18.54 4.52
CA ASP A 521 -26.35 -18.07 4.59
C ASP A 521 -27.37 -19.22 4.40
#